data_AF-A0A401PS35-F1
#
_entry.id   AF-A0A401PS35-F1
#
_cell.length_a   1.000
_cell.length_b   1.000
_cell.length_c   1.000
_cell.angle_alpha   90.00
_cell.angle_beta   90.00
_cell.angle_gamma   90.00
#
_symmetry.space_group_name_H-M   'P 1'
#
loop_
_entity.id
_entity.type
_entity.pdbx_description
1 polymer ?
#
loop_
_entity_poly.entity_id
_entity_poly.type
_entity_poly.pdbx_seq_one_letter_code
_entity_poly.pdbx_strand_id
1 'polypeptide(L)'
;MSFLSSSPSYSSLTGFEDELPAENLILFEVAWEVANKVGGIYTVIQTKTKLTVDQHGENYILIGPYFENSVKTQVELIEPPNPAIKRTIDCMNSRGCKVYFGRWLIDGSPYVVLLDIAASAWSLDQWKTELWDSCNVGVPWFDKEANDAVLFGFLTTWFLGE
;
A
#
# COMPACT_ATOMS: atom_id res chain seq x y z
N MET A 1 16.91 2.21 -35.27
CA MET A 1 15.45 2.21 -35.01
C MET A 1 15.26 2.65 -33.56
N SER A 2 15.03 3.94 -33.36
CA SER A 2 14.77 4.53 -32.04
C SER A 2 13.29 4.34 -31.71
N PHE A 3 13.00 3.52 -30.70
CA PHE A 3 11.66 3.49 -30.12
C PHE A 3 11.48 4.78 -29.31
N LEU A 4 10.55 5.62 -29.76
CA LEU A 4 10.06 6.76 -29.01
C LEU A 4 9.41 6.23 -27.73
N SER A 5 10.04 6.46 -26.57
CA SER A 5 9.36 6.29 -25.30
C SER A 5 8.33 7.40 -25.19
N SER A 6 7.06 7.07 -25.43
CA SER A 6 5.97 7.99 -25.09
C SER A 6 5.92 8.11 -23.58
N SER A 7 6.43 9.21 -23.05
CA SER A 7 6.16 9.64 -21.68
C SER A 7 4.65 9.81 -21.53
N PRO A 8 4.02 9.36 -20.42
CA PRO A 8 2.61 9.63 -20.19
C PRO A 8 2.42 11.14 -20.06
N SER A 9 1.52 11.72 -20.86
CA SER A 9 1.07 13.08 -20.61
C SER A 9 0.15 13.06 -19.39
N TYR A 10 0.63 13.54 -18.25
CA TYR A 10 -0.19 13.90 -17.09
C TYR A 10 -0.99 15.19 -17.36
N SER A 11 -1.60 15.30 -18.54
CA SER A 11 -2.23 16.52 -19.06
C SER A 11 -3.50 16.94 -18.33
N SER A 12 -4.00 16.13 -17.39
CA SER A 12 -5.20 16.41 -16.60
C SER A 12 -4.91 17.00 -15.20
N LEU A 13 -3.64 17.12 -14.79
CA LEU A 13 -3.25 17.65 -13.47
C LEU A 13 -2.57 19.02 -13.61
N THR A 14 -3.30 20.01 -14.15
CA THR A 14 -2.83 21.39 -14.22
C THR A 14 -2.85 22.02 -12.82
N GLY A 15 -1.75 21.90 -12.07
CA GLY A 15 -1.59 22.56 -10.77
C GLY A 15 -0.33 22.23 -9.97
N PHE A 16 0.49 21.27 -10.39
CA PHE A 16 1.76 20.94 -9.74
C PHE A 16 2.92 21.45 -10.62
N GLU A 17 3.19 22.75 -10.58
CA GLU A 17 4.23 23.38 -11.41
C GLU A 17 5.68 23.18 -10.92
N ASP A 18 5.88 22.39 -9.87
CA ASP A 18 7.19 21.83 -9.51
C ASP A 18 7.17 20.30 -9.71
N GLU A 19 7.10 19.87 -10.97
CA GLU A 19 7.13 18.45 -11.35
C GLU A 19 8.48 17.84 -10.91
N LEU A 20 8.45 17.04 -9.84
CA LEU A 20 9.47 16.04 -9.62
C LEU A 20 9.61 15.23 -10.93
N PRO A 21 10.83 14.94 -11.41
CA PRO A 21 11.01 14.13 -12.61
C PRO A 21 10.14 12.87 -12.51
N ALA A 22 9.42 12.49 -13.58
CA ALA A 22 8.53 11.34 -13.54
C ALA A 22 9.23 10.04 -13.09
N GLU A 23 10.54 9.97 -13.32
CA GLU A 23 11.47 8.93 -12.86
C GLU A 23 11.67 8.85 -11.33
N ASN A 24 11.29 9.90 -10.59
CA ASN A 24 11.32 9.98 -9.13
C ASN A 24 9.94 9.82 -8.47
N LEU A 25 8.87 9.61 -9.25
CA LEU A 25 7.53 9.42 -8.70
C LEU A 25 7.32 7.97 -8.29
N ILE A 26 6.91 7.75 -7.04
CA ILE A 26 6.49 6.45 -6.52
C ILE A 26 4.97 6.35 -6.63
N LEU A 27 4.48 5.28 -7.23
CA LEU A 27 3.06 4.94 -7.32
C LEU A 27 2.72 3.91 -6.25
N PHE A 28 1.83 4.30 -5.33
CA PHE A 28 1.25 3.39 -4.35
C PHE A 28 -0.16 2.97 -4.79
N GLU A 29 -0.41 1.67 -4.84
CA GLU A 29 -1.76 1.12 -5.05
C GLU A 29 -2.23 0.36 -3.81
N VAL A 30 -3.30 0.85 -3.19
CA VAL A 30 -3.77 0.35 -1.90
C VAL A 30 -5.06 -0.43 -2.10
N ALA A 31 -5.11 -1.68 -1.65
CA ALA A 31 -6.36 -2.43 -1.59
C ALA A 31 -6.30 -3.56 -0.55
N TRP A 32 -7.48 -3.91 -0.04
CA TRP A 32 -7.66 -5.03 0.89
C TRP A 32 -7.26 -6.39 0.30
N GLU A 33 -7.39 -6.54 -1.02
CA GLU A 33 -7.14 -7.79 -1.73
C GLU A 33 -5.69 -7.93 -2.26
N VAL A 34 -4.80 -6.99 -1.94
CA VAL A 34 -3.36 -7.12 -2.25
C VAL A 34 -2.80 -8.32 -1.48
N ALA A 35 -2.25 -9.29 -2.21
CA ALA A 35 -1.77 -10.56 -1.66
C ALA A 35 -2.80 -11.33 -0.80
N ASN A 36 -4.10 -11.06 -0.98
CA ASN A 36 -5.17 -11.69 -0.22
C ASN A 36 -6.42 -11.89 -1.08
N LYS A 37 -6.66 -13.13 -1.52
CA LYS A 37 -7.78 -13.42 -2.42
C LYS A 37 -9.10 -13.49 -1.67
N VAL A 38 -9.91 -12.44 -1.78
CA VAL A 38 -11.28 -12.38 -1.24
C VAL A 38 -12.32 -12.44 -2.37
N GLY A 39 -12.11 -11.69 -3.44
CA GLY A 39 -13.09 -11.51 -4.50
C GLY A 39 -12.46 -11.11 -5.85
N GLY A 40 -13.18 -10.26 -6.59
CA GLY A 40 -12.81 -9.87 -7.94
C GLY A 40 -11.66 -8.86 -8.00
N ILE A 41 -11.47 -8.05 -6.95
CA ILE A 41 -10.44 -7.00 -6.94
C ILE A 41 -9.05 -7.64 -6.99
N TYR A 42 -8.83 -8.78 -6.32
CA TYR A 42 -7.61 -9.58 -6.45
C TYR A 42 -7.25 -9.82 -7.92
N THR A 43 -8.21 -10.27 -8.72
CA THR A 43 -8.00 -10.59 -10.14
C THR A 43 -7.73 -9.33 -10.96
N VAL A 44 -8.42 -8.23 -10.66
CA VAL A 44 -8.20 -6.94 -11.33
C VAL A 44 -6.77 -6.47 -11.08
N ILE A 45 -6.32 -6.45 -9.82
CA ILE A 45 -4.97 -6.04 -9.46
C ILE A 45 -3.95 -6.98 -10.10
N GLN A 46 -4.14 -8.30 -9.97
CA GLN A 46 -3.23 -9.30 -10.51
C GLN A 46 -3.02 -9.16 -12.02
N THR A 47 -4.10 -8.97 -12.79
CA THR A 47 -4.03 -8.85 -14.25
C THR A 47 -3.47 -7.51 -14.71
N LYS A 48 -3.70 -6.43 -13.95
CA LYS A 48 -3.16 -5.09 -14.24
C LYS A 48 -1.69 -4.96 -13.88
N THR A 49 -1.26 -5.62 -12.79
CA THR A 49 0.08 -5.50 -12.19
C THR A 49 1.19 -5.58 -13.22
N LYS A 50 1.14 -6.57 -14.11
CA LYS A 50 2.18 -6.77 -15.12
C LYS A 50 2.42 -5.51 -15.95
N LEU A 51 1.35 -4.91 -16.47
CA LEU A 51 1.44 -3.70 -17.29
C LEU A 51 1.93 -2.50 -16.48
N THR A 52 1.52 -2.38 -15.22
CA THR A 52 1.94 -1.27 -14.35
C THR A 52 3.41 -1.39 -13.97
N VAL A 53 3.91 -2.58 -13.68
CA VAL A 53 5.34 -2.83 -13.45
C VAL A 53 6.15 -2.56 -14.72
N ASP A 54 5.67 -2.97 -15.90
CA ASP A 54 6.36 -2.69 -17.17
C ASP A 54 6.49 -1.16 -17.43
N GLN A 55 5.60 -0.33 -16.84
CA GLN A 55 5.61 1.14 -16.96
C GLN A 55 6.41 1.85 -15.85
N HIS A 56 6.25 1.43 -14.59
CA HIS A 56 6.78 2.12 -13.41
C HIS A 56 7.96 1.39 -12.74
N GLY A 57 8.24 0.15 -13.13
CA GLY A 57 9.31 -0.66 -12.58
C GLY A 57 9.27 -0.75 -11.06
N GLU A 58 10.39 -0.41 -10.42
CA GLU A 58 10.58 -0.45 -8.97
C GLU A 58 9.86 0.66 -8.20
N ASN A 59 9.35 1.67 -8.91
CA ASN A 59 8.59 2.76 -8.32
C ASN A 59 7.10 2.40 -8.10
N TYR A 60 6.66 1.19 -8.43
CA TYR A 60 5.31 0.72 -8.17
C TYR A 60 5.28 -0.23 -6.96
N ILE A 61 4.51 0.16 -5.94
CA ILE A 61 4.39 -0.57 -4.68
C ILE A 61 2.91 -0.76 -4.37
N LEU A 62 2.48 -1.99 -4.11
CA LEU A 62 1.13 -2.22 -3.59
C LEU A 62 1.13 -2.24 -2.06
N ILE A 63 0.06 -1.75 -1.45
CA ILE A 63 -0.13 -1.76 0.00
C ILE A 63 -1.37 -2.61 0.31
N GLY A 64 -1.20 -3.58 1.21
CA GLY A 64 -2.25 -4.49 1.63
C GLY A 64 -2.20 -4.84 3.11
N PRO A 65 -3.26 -5.44 3.65
CA PRO A 65 -3.24 -6.04 4.98
C PRO A 65 -2.35 -7.30 5.02
N TYR A 66 -1.65 -7.51 6.11
CA TYR A 66 -0.87 -8.73 6.34
C TYR A 66 -1.78 -9.89 6.80
N PHE A 67 -1.79 -10.96 6.01
CA PHE A 67 -2.43 -12.24 6.36
C PHE A 67 -1.42 -13.37 6.29
N GLU A 68 -1.04 -13.93 7.43
CA GLU A 68 0.07 -14.90 7.55
C GLU A 68 -0.04 -16.07 6.56
N ASN A 69 -1.23 -16.66 6.41
CA ASN A 69 -1.46 -17.78 5.48
C ASN A 69 -1.27 -17.38 4.01
N SER A 70 -1.71 -16.19 3.63
CA SER A 70 -1.58 -15.68 2.26
C SER A 70 -0.14 -15.29 1.96
N VAL A 71 0.54 -14.63 2.90
CA VAL A 71 1.95 -14.23 2.76
C VAL A 71 2.86 -15.44 2.58
N LYS A 72 2.72 -16.48 3.40
CA LYS A 72 3.54 -17.70 3.31
C LYS A 72 3.50 -18.38 1.93
N THR A 73 2.42 -18.19 1.17
CA THR A 73 2.20 -18.88 -0.10
C THR A 73 2.37 -17.97 -1.32
N GLN A 74 2.19 -16.67 -1.16
CA GLN A 74 2.13 -15.72 -2.28
C GLN A 74 3.21 -14.65 -2.22
N VAL A 75 3.95 -14.49 -1.12
CA VAL A 75 4.86 -13.36 -0.97
C VAL A 75 6.24 -13.84 -0.55
N GLU A 76 7.25 -13.39 -1.28
CA GLU A 76 8.65 -13.51 -0.88
C GLU A 76 9.02 -12.27 -0.05
N LEU A 77 9.24 -12.45 1.24
CA LEU A 77 9.66 -11.35 2.12
C LEU A 77 11.12 -10.99 1.85
N ILE A 78 11.37 -9.71 1.61
CA ILE A 78 12.71 -9.17 1.32
C ILE A 78 12.88 -7.83 2.02
N GLU A 79 14.11 -7.37 2.12
CA GLU A 79 14.40 -6.02 2.59
C GLU A 79 14.05 -4.98 1.51
N PRO A 80 13.45 -3.84 1.88
CA PRO A 80 13.15 -2.78 0.93
C PRO A 80 14.44 -2.18 0.34
N PRO A 81 14.60 -2.16 -1.00
CA PRO A 81 15.78 -1.59 -1.63
C PRO A 81 15.82 -0.06 -1.50
N ASN A 82 14.65 0.59 -1.42
CA ASN A 82 14.54 2.03 -1.24
C ASN A 82 14.79 2.42 0.22
N PRO A 83 15.82 3.25 0.51
CA PRO A 83 16.15 3.64 1.88
C PRO A 83 15.06 4.45 2.60
N ALA A 84 14.24 5.21 1.87
CA ALA A 84 13.11 5.93 2.45
C ALA A 84 12.06 4.94 2.97
N ILE A 85 11.65 3.98 2.13
CA ILE A 85 10.72 2.91 2.51
C ILE A 85 11.26 2.12 3.71
N LYS A 86 12.56 1.79 3.71
CA LYS A 86 13.19 1.12 4.85
C LYS A 86 13.06 1.91 6.14
N ARG A 87 13.42 3.20 6.13
CA ARG A 87 13.33 4.08 7.31
C ARG A 87 11.89 4.19 7.81
N THR A 88 10.93 4.33 6.91
CA THR A 88 9.50 4.39 7.24
C THR A 88 9.04 3.12 7.95
N ILE A 89 9.38 1.94 7.41
CA ILE A 89 9.07 0.63 8.01
C ILE A 89 9.72 0.49 9.39
N ASP A 90 11.01 0.81 9.51
CA ASP A 90 11.75 0.73 10.77
C ASP A 90 11.16 1.67 11.83
N CYS A 91 10.78 2.90 11.43
CA CYS A 91 10.16 3.87 12.32
C CYS A 91 8.80 3.38 12.83
N MET A 92 7.92 2.91 11.93
CA MET A 92 6.62 2.38 12.31
C MET A 92 6.75 1.15 13.23
N ASN A 93 7.66 0.23 12.90
CA ASN A 93 7.93 -0.95 13.72
C ASN A 93 8.45 -0.57 15.12
N SER A 94 9.29 0.47 15.24
CA SER A 94 9.77 0.97 16.53
C SER A 94 8.66 1.54 17.42
N ARG A 95 7.54 1.97 16.81
CA ARG A 95 6.35 2.52 17.49
C ARG A 95 5.27 1.48 17.76
N GLY A 96 5.58 0.19 17.60
CA GLY A 96 4.68 -0.91 17.96
C GLY A 96 3.75 -1.38 16.83
N CYS A 97 3.90 -0.87 15.62
CA CYS A 97 3.27 -1.47 14.43
C CYS A 97 4.06 -2.70 13.98
N LYS A 98 3.49 -3.47 13.04
CA LYS A 98 4.24 -4.48 12.29
C LYS A 98 3.98 -4.31 10.80
N VAL A 99 5.02 -3.91 10.09
CA VAL A 99 5.01 -3.68 8.65
C VAL A 99 6.04 -4.58 8.00
N TYR A 100 5.62 -5.26 6.93
CA TYR A 100 6.45 -6.19 6.18
C TYR A 100 6.62 -5.70 4.74
N PHE A 101 7.79 -6.00 4.15
CA PHE A 101 8.06 -5.72 2.75
C PHE A 101 8.37 -7.02 2.02
N GLY A 102 7.98 -7.10 0.75
CA GLY A 102 8.18 -8.29 -0.05
C GLY A 102 7.92 -8.09 -1.53
N ARG A 103 8.01 -9.20 -2.27
CA ARG A 103 7.50 -9.30 -3.64
C ARG A 103 6.32 -10.24 -3.71
N TRP A 104 5.28 -9.81 -4.40
CA TRP A 104 4.13 -10.67 -4.66
C TRP A 104 4.45 -11.62 -5.82
N LEU A 105 4.31 -12.92 -5.58
CA LEU A 105 4.61 -14.01 -6.51
C LEU A 105 3.51 -14.17 -7.58
N ILE A 106 3.30 -13.11 -8.35
CA ILE A 106 2.43 -13.02 -9.52
C ILE A 106 3.21 -12.48 -10.73
N ASP A 107 2.57 -12.45 -11.90
CA ASP A 107 3.18 -11.88 -13.11
C ASP A 107 3.57 -10.41 -12.90
N GLY A 108 4.85 -10.11 -13.13
CA GLY A 108 5.45 -8.79 -12.88
C GLY A 108 6.20 -8.67 -11.56
N SER A 109 5.95 -9.57 -10.59
CA SER A 109 6.65 -9.60 -9.29
C SER A 109 6.76 -8.22 -8.61
N PRO A 110 5.63 -7.51 -8.39
CA PRO A 110 5.66 -6.16 -7.86
C PRO A 110 6.10 -6.14 -6.40
N TYR A 111 6.61 -4.99 -5.95
CA TYR A 111 6.85 -4.75 -4.52
C TYR A 111 5.53 -4.60 -3.76
N VAL A 112 5.51 -5.14 -2.54
CA VAL A 112 4.36 -5.03 -1.64
C VAL A 112 4.79 -4.62 -0.24
N VAL A 113 3.98 -3.74 0.36
CA VAL A 113 4.02 -3.39 1.79
C VAL A 113 2.79 -4.00 2.44
N LEU A 114 2.99 -4.79 3.48
CA LEU A 114 1.93 -5.50 4.18
C LEU A 114 1.82 -5.04 5.63
N LEU A 115 0.64 -4.55 5.99
CA LEU A 115 0.36 -3.92 7.28
C LEU A 115 -0.38 -4.90 8.20
N ASP A 116 0.22 -5.27 9.32
CA ASP A 116 -0.43 -6.11 10.33
C ASP A 116 -1.36 -5.26 11.20
N ILE A 117 -2.62 -5.26 10.78
CA ILE A 117 -3.71 -4.58 11.49
C ILE A 117 -3.94 -5.15 12.89
N ALA A 118 -3.71 -6.46 13.09
CA ALA A 118 -3.94 -7.10 14.38
C ALA A 118 -2.89 -6.66 15.41
N ALA A 119 -1.63 -6.48 14.98
CA ALA A 119 -0.58 -5.90 15.82
C ALA A 119 -0.88 -4.46 16.25
N SER A 120 -1.72 -3.75 15.50
CA SER A 120 -2.06 -2.34 15.73
C SER A 120 -3.46 -2.16 16.35
N ALA A 121 -4.12 -3.24 16.78
CA ALA A 121 -5.47 -3.16 17.35
C ALA A 121 -5.56 -2.26 18.61
N TRP A 122 -4.44 -2.01 19.28
CA TRP A 122 -4.35 -1.14 20.46
C TRP A 122 -4.67 0.34 20.17
N SER A 123 -4.58 0.81 18.92
CA SER A 123 -4.88 2.19 18.53
C SER A 123 -6.30 2.39 18.01
N LEU A 124 -7.10 1.33 17.89
CA LEU A 124 -8.41 1.36 17.23
C LEU A 124 -9.35 2.43 17.82
N ASP A 125 -9.44 2.49 19.15
CA ASP A 125 -10.35 3.42 19.83
C ASP A 125 -9.98 4.88 19.56
N GLN A 126 -8.67 5.18 19.62
CA GLN A 126 -8.14 6.51 19.30
C GLN A 126 -8.45 6.89 17.85
N TRP A 127 -8.19 5.99 16.90
CA TRP A 127 -8.41 6.27 15.49
C TRP A 127 -9.89 6.37 15.10
N LYS A 128 -10.78 5.66 15.80
CA LYS A 128 -12.23 5.88 15.67
C LYS A 128 -12.65 7.26 16.14
N THR A 129 -12.11 7.74 17.26
CA THR A 129 -12.35 9.10 17.74
C THR A 129 -11.84 10.12 16.72
N GLU A 130 -10.62 9.94 16.21
CA GLU A 130 -10.04 10.85 15.22
C GLU A 130 -10.84 10.88 13.91
N LEU A 131 -11.34 9.72 13.45
CA LEU A 131 -12.23 9.64 12.29
C LEU A 131 -13.54 10.40 12.51
N TRP A 132 -14.17 10.24 13.68
CA TRP A 132 -15.38 10.98 14.04
C TRP A 132 -15.13 12.49 14.07
N ASP A 133 -14.06 12.93 14.73
CA ASP A 133 -13.73 14.34 14.88
C ASP A 133 -13.40 15.00 13.52
N SER A 134 -12.78 14.25 12.61
CA SER A 134 -12.34 14.76 11.32
C SER A 134 -13.44 14.80 10.26
N CYS A 135 -14.29 13.77 10.19
CA CYS A 135 -15.28 13.64 9.11
C CYS A 135 -16.68 13.21 9.55
N ASN A 136 -16.94 13.13 10.85
CA ASN A 136 -18.24 12.77 11.42
C ASN A 136 -18.74 11.38 10.97
N VAL A 137 -17.80 10.44 10.80
CA VAL A 137 -18.08 9.04 10.43
C VAL A 137 -17.92 8.15 11.66
N GLY A 138 -19.02 7.55 12.11
CA GLY A 138 -19.04 6.64 13.25
C GLY A 138 -18.90 5.18 12.81
N VAL A 139 -18.12 4.39 13.57
CA VAL A 139 -17.91 2.96 13.31
C VAL A 139 -18.45 2.11 14.47
N PRO A 140 -19.46 1.25 14.23
CA PRO A 140 -20.01 0.38 15.25
C PRO A 140 -18.95 -0.54 15.86
N TRP A 141 -19.04 -0.78 17.18
CA TRP A 141 -18.05 -1.60 17.90
C TRP A 141 -17.98 -3.05 17.44
N PHE A 142 -19.14 -3.65 17.15
CA PHE A 142 -19.26 -5.06 16.78
C PHE A 142 -18.97 -5.34 15.29
N ASP A 143 -18.80 -4.29 14.48
CA ASP A 143 -18.50 -4.45 13.06
C ASP A 143 -16.99 -4.63 12.87
N LYS A 144 -16.59 -5.90 12.75
CA LYS A 144 -15.19 -6.26 12.58
C LYS A 144 -14.62 -5.71 11.27
N GLU A 145 -15.35 -5.79 10.17
CA GLU A 145 -14.83 -5.35 8.86
C GLU A 145 -14.60 -3.84 8.85
N ALA A 146 -15.52 -3.08 9.43
CA ALA A 146 -15.34 -1.64 9.56
C ALA A 146 -14.19 -1.28 10.52
N ASN A 147 -14.02 -2.01 11.63
CA ASN A 147 -12.88 -1.82 12.54
C ASN A 147 -11.54 -2.08 11.83
N ASP A 148 -11.47 -3.18 11.10
CA ASP A 148 -10.27 -3.58 10.38
C ASP A 148 -9.95 -2.59 9.25
N ALA A 149 -10.97 -2.05 8.58
CA ALA A 149 -10.82 -0.99 7.57
C ALA A 149 -10.27 0.33 8.16
N VAL A 150 -10.71 0.71 9.37
CA VAL A 150 -10.14 1.87 10.09
C VAL A 150 -8.66 1.65 10.37
N LEU A 151 -8.29 0.51 10.97
CA LEU A 151 -6.90 0.18 11.26
C LEU A 151 -6.04 0.22 10.00
N PHE A 152 -6.51 -0.41 8.93
CA PHE A 152 -5.80 -0.45 7.65
C PHE A 152 -5.64 0.94 7.03
N GLY A 153 -6.69 1.76 7.06
CA GLY A 153 -6.65 3.13 6.55
C GLY A 153 -5.64 4.00 7.29
N PHE A 154 -5.70 4.03 8.63
CA PHE A 154 -4.79 4.83 9.44
C PHE A 154 -3.33 4.36 9.35
N LEU A 155 -3.08 3.04 9.33
CA LEU A 155 -1.72 2.52 9.11
C LEU A 155 -1.18 2.89 7.73
N THR A 156 -2.04 2.87 6.70
CA THR A 156 -1.66 3.29 5.35
C THR A 156 -1.33 4.78 5.33
N THR A 157 -2.17 5.62 5.94
CA THR A 157 -1.92 7.07 6.03
C THR A 157 -0.63 7.37 6.79
N TRP A 158 -0.37 6.66 7.89
CA TRP A 158 0.87 6.80 8.64
C TRP A 158 2.08 6.42 7.78
N PHE A 159 2.03 5.26 7.11
CA PHE A 159 3.10 4.83 6.22
C PHE A 159 3.39 5.87 5.12
N LEU A 160 2.37 6.50 4.54
CA LEU A 160 2.55 7.50 3.49
C LEU A 160 3.04 8.86 4.02
N GLY A 161 2.84 9.16 5.31
CA GLY A 161 3.19 10.44 5.93
C GLY A 161 4.59 10.48 6.58
N GLU A 162 5.24 9.33 6.77
CA GLU A 162 6.53 9.17 7.46
C GLU A 162 7.71 9.16 6.49
#